data_AF-A0A439CZU8-F1
#
_entry.id   AF-A0A439CZU8-F1
#
_cell.length_a   1.000
_cell.length_b   1.000
_cell.length_c   1.000
_cell.angle_alpha   90.00
_cell.angle_beta   90.00
_cell.angle_gamma   90.00
#
_symmetry.space_group_name_H-M   'P 1'
#
loop_
_entity.id
_entity.type
_entity.pdbx_description
1 polymer ?
#
loop_
_entity_poly.entity_id
_entity_poly.type
_entity_poly.pdbx_seq_one_letter_code
_entity_poly.pdbx_strand_id
1 'polypeptide(L)'
;MANFLEPKVKRYTEIRDHHRWTTSMTADTQPPIVDHEDIAKVAVAAFQDPVAFHRRAIGVASEQVRIQEMLDLIAEVAGKPGYFEAVFITDEEMEA
;
A
#
# COMPACT_ATOMS: atom_id res chain seq x y z
N MET A 1 5.72 5.87 -0.61
CA MET A 1 5.61 4.49 -1.13
C MET A 1 6.94 3.73 -1.15
N ALA A 2 7.72 3.77 -0.06
CA ALA A 2 9.03 3.09 -0.03
C ALA A 2 8.94 1.55 -0.15
N ASN A 3 7.78 0.94 0.13
CA ASN A 3 7.57 -0.50 0.05
C ASN A 3 7.81 -1.09 -1.34
N PHE A 4 7.66 -0.27 -2.39
CA PHE A 4 7.86 -0.66 -3.80
C PHE A 4 9.28 -0.39 -4.31
N LEU A 5 10.21 -0.01 -3.43
CA LEU A 5 11.62 0.23 -3.76
C LEU A 5 12.51 -0.86 -3.16
N GLU A 6 13.66 -1.13 -3.78
CA GLU A 6 14.69 -1.99 -3.20
C GLU A 6 15.21 -1.40 -1.86
N PRO A 7 15.47 -2.23 -0.82
CA PRO A 7 15.30 -3.69 -0.77
C PRO A 7 13.90 -4.14 -0.34
N LYS A 8 12.98 -3.22 -0.02
CA LYS A 8 11.66 -3.52 0.54
C LYS A 8 10.77 -4.28 -0.45
N VAL A 9 10.91 -3.97 -1.74
CA VAL A 9 10.16 -4.63 -2.83
C VAL A 9 10.40 -6.15 -2.90
N LYS A 10 11.50 -6.65 -2.33
CA LYS A 10 11.79 -8.09 -2.28
C LYS A 10 10.73 -8.92 -1.54
N ARG A 11 9.90 -8.29 -0.71
CA ARG A 11 8.76 -8.95 -0.04
C ARG A 11 7.57 -9.16 -0.97
N TYR A 12 7.54 -8.48 -2.11
CA TYR A 12 6.45 -8.48 -3.09
C TYR A 12 6.96 -9.10 -4.40
N THR A 13 7.35 -10.38 -4.33
CA THR A 13 7.97 -11.08 -5.46
C THR A 13 7.06 -11.14 -6.67
N GLU A 14 5.75 -11.26 -6.49
CA GLU A 14 4.79 -11.28 -7.59
C GLU A 14 4.79 -9.97 -8.40
N ILE A 15 4.73 -8.83 -7.72
CA ILE A 15 4.78 -7.52 -8.36
C ILE A 15 6.15 -7.32 -9.02
N ARG A 16 7.23 -7.73 -8.35
CA ARG A 16 8.60 -7.56 -8.86
C ARG A 16 8.88 -8.42 -10.10
N ASP A 17 8.49 -9.70 -10.06
CA ASP A 17 8.92 -10.70 -11.05
C ASP A 17 7.87 -10.95 -12.12
N HIS A 18 6.59 -10.87 -11.75
CA HIS A 18 5.46 -11.15 -12.64
C HIS A 18 4.68 -9.89 -13.03
N HIS A 19 4.96 -8.75 -12.39
CA HIS A 19 4.28 -7.48 -12.61
C HIS A 19 2.77 -7.56 -12.32
N ARG A 20 2.38 -8.50 -11.47
CA ARG A 20 1.00 -8.74 -11.07
C ARG A 20 0.89 -8.69 -9.55
N TRP A 21 -0.28 -8.29 -9.07
CA TRP A 21 -0.65 -8.41 -7.66
C TRP A 21 -1.96 -9.17 -7.55
N THR A 22 -1.90 -10.42 -7.13
CA THR A 22 -3.08 -11.22 -6.79
C THR A 22 -3.59 -10.91 -5.38
N THR A 23 -4.86 -10.59 -5.25
CA THR A 23 -5.45 -10.10 -3.99
C THR A 23 -6.91 -10.52 -3.84
N SER A 24 -7.32 -10.81 -2.61
CA SER A 24 -8.71 -11.08 -2.21
C SER A 24 -9.54 -9.81 -1.99
N MET A 25 -8.96 -8.64 -2.20
CA MET A 25 -9.71 -7.37 -2.19
C MET A 25 -10.57 -7.26 -3.44
N THR A 26 -11.55 -6.37 -3.42
CA THR A 26 -12.33 -6.05 -4.62
C THR A 26 -11.68 -4.91 -5.41
N ALA A 27 -12.04 -4.78 -6.69
CA ALA A 27 -11.59 -3.67 -7.54
C ALA A 27 -11.93 -2.28 -6.99
N ASP A 28 -13.00 -2.18 -6.19
CA ASP A 28 -13.46 -0.94 -5.57
C ASP A 28 -12.83 -0.67 -4.20
N THR A 29 -12.09 -1.63 -3.64
CA THR A 29 -11.43 -1.46 -2.34
C THR A 29 -10.35 -0.38 -2.45
N GLN A 30 -10.43 0.62 -1.57
CA GLN A 30 -9.44 1.69 -1.43
C GLN A 30 -8.67 1.51 -0.12
N PRO A 31 -7.58 0.70 -0.10
CA PRO A 31 -6.80 0.52 1.11
C PRO A 31 -6.23 1.85 1.62
N PRO A 32 -6.27 2.11 2.94
CA PRO A 32 -5.51 3.19 3.54
C PRO A 32 -4.02 2.84 3.48
N ILE A 33 -3.26 3.59 2.70
CA ILE A 33 -1.81 3.42 2.56
C ILE A 33 -1.07 4.54 3.28
N VAL A 34 0.09 4.22 3.82
CA VAL A 34 0.93 5.17 4.56
C VAL A 34 2.41 4.90 4.26
N ASP A 35 3.19 5.96 4.11
CA ASP A 35 4.64 5.85 4.01
C ASP A 35 5.30 5.88 5.39
N HIS A 36 6.42 5.18 5.54
CA HIS A 36 7.19 5.16 6.78
C HIS A 36 7.62 6.55 7.28
N GLU A 37 7.82 7.53 6.38
CA GLU A 37 8.10 8.91 6.80
C GLU A 37 6.91 9.57 7.50
N ASP A 38 5.68 9.31 7.05
CA ASP A 38 4.48 9.86 7.67
C ASP A 38 4.17 9.16 9.00
N ILE A 39 4.44 7.85 9.09
CA ILE A 39 4.44 7.14 10.38
C ILE A 39 5.43 7.81 11.35
N ALA A 40 6.65 8.12 10.90
CA ALA A 40 7.66 8.76 11.74
C ALA A 40 7.22 10.15 12.22
N LYS A 41 6.59 10.96 11.35
CA LYS A 41 6.04 12.27 11.73
C LYS A 41 4.99 12.14 12.83
N VAL A 42 4.06 11.19 12.71
CA VAL A 42 3.04 10.93 13.75
C VAL A 42 3.68 10.44 15.04
N ALA A 43 4.66 9.55 14.96
CA ALA A 43 5.38 9.07 16.14
C ALA A 43 6.12 10.21 16.87
N VAL A 44 6.81 11.09 16.13
CA VAL A 44 7.48 12.27 16.70
C VAL A 44 6.47 13.20 17.37
N ALA A 45 5.33 13.46 16.74
CA ALA A 45 4.27 14.27 17.35
C ALA A 45 3.76 13.66 18.66
N ALA A 46 3.57 12.33 18.70
CA ALA A 46 3.14 11.62 19.91
C ALA A 46 4.18 11.71 21.05
N PHE A 47 5.48 11.70 20.73
CA PHE A 47 6.53 11.90 21.73
C PHE A 47 6.61 13.35 22.23
N GLN A 48 6.32 14.32 21.37
CA GLN A 48 6.35 15.75 21.71
C GLN A 48 5.13 16.19 22.53
N ASP A 49 3.96 15.56 22.34
CA ASP A 49 2.76 15.79 23.15
C ASP A 49 2.16 14.48 23.68
N PRO A 50 2.74 13.87 24.72
CA PRO A 50 2.23 12.61 25.25
C PRO A 50 0.79 12.71 25.76
N VAL A 51 0.35 13.88 26.23
CA VAL A 51 -1.00 14.05 26.81
C VAL A 51 -2.07 13.93 25.72
N ALA A 52 -1.84 14.50 24.54
CA ALA A 52 -2.78 14.39 23.42
C ALA A 52 -2.89 12.95 22.87
N PHE A 53 -1.81 12.17 22.95
CA PHE A 53 -1.72 10.85 22.30
C PHE A 53 -1.85 9.65 23.26
N HIS A 54 -1.77 9.87 24.59
CA HIS A 54 -1.83 8.79 25.56
C HIS A 54 -3.11 7.96 25.45
N ARG A 55 -2.95 6.63 25.35
CA ARG A 55 -4.06 5.65 25.24
C ARG A 55 -5.05 5.94 24.10
N ARG A 56 -4.61 6.58 23.02
CA ARG A 56 -5.42 6.76 21.81
C ARG A 56 -5.08 5.71 20.77
N ALA A 57 -6.11 5.19 20.10
CA ALA A 57 -5.96 4.45 18.85
C ALA A 57 -6.18 5.43 17.70
N ILE A 58 -5.17 5.59 16.84
CA ILE A 58 -5.18 6.55 15.74
C ILE A 58 -4.88 5.79 14.46
N GLY A 59 -5.81 5.80 13.51
CA GLY A 59 -5.56 5.32 12.16
C GLY A 59 -4.68 6.33 11.42
N VAL A 60 -3.61 5.85 10.78
CA VAL A 60 -2.69 6.69 10.00
C VAL A 60 -2.77 6.25 8.55
N ALA A 61 -3.18 7.16 7.68
CA ALA A 61 -3.24 6.98 6.24
C ALA A 61 -2.77 8.27 5.57
N SER A 62 -1.85 8.16 4.62
CA SER A 62 -1.44 9.27 3.76
C SER A 62 -2.41 9.39 2.58
N GLU A 63 -2.85 8.25 2.03
CA GLU A 63 -3.71 8.17 0.85
C GLU A 63 -4.72 7.01 0.99
N GLN A 64 -5.82 7.11 0.25
CA GLN A 64 -6.78 6.04 0.01
C GLN A 64 -6.98 5.95 -1.50
N VAL A 65 -6.56 4.84 -2.10
CA VAL A 65 -6.43 4.70 -3.55
C VAL A 65 -6.77 3.26 -3.93
N ARG A 66 -7.41 3.03 -5.08
CA ARG A 66 -7.70 1.65 -5.53
C ARG A 66 -6.41 0.94 -5.91
N ILE A 67 -6.41 -0.39 -5.84
CA ILE A 67 -5.21 -1.19 -6.07
C ILE A 67 -4.63 -0.95 -7.47
N GLN A 68 -5.47 -0.97 -8.51
CA GLN A 68 -5.00 -0.72 -9.88
C GLN A 68 -4.47 0.71 -10.04
N GLU A 69 -5.12 1.71 -9.46
CA GLU A 69 -4.65 3.11 -9.52
C GLU A 69 -3.29 3.28 -8.84
N MET A 70 -3.05 2.62 -7.70
CA MET A 70 -1.75 2.61 -7.04
C MET A 70 -0.68 1.96 -7.93
N LEU A 71 -1.00 0.84 -8.58
CA LEU A 71 -0.11 0.17 -9.51
C LEU A 71 0.21 1.04 -10.74
N ASP A 72 -0.78 1.75 -11.26
CA ASP A 72 -0.63 2.69 -12.37
C ASP A 72 0.31 3.84 -11.99
N LEU A 73 0.16 4.42 -10.79
CA LEU A 73 1.07 5.45 -10.27
C LEU A 73 2.52 4.95 -10.17
N ILE A 74 2.72 3.71 -9.71
CA ILE A 74 4.05 3.09 -9.65
C ILE A 74 4.61 2.90 -11.06
N ALA A 75 3.78 2.44 -11.99
CA ALA A 75 4.14 2.26 -13.41
C ALA A 75 4.53 3.58 -14.08
N GLU A 76 3.78 4.66 -13.85
CA GLU A 76 4.07 6.00 -14.37
C GLU A 76 5.42 6.53 -13.88
N VAL A 77 5.66 6.47 -12.56
CA VAL A 77 6.92 6.91 -11.96
C VAL A 77 8.11 6.06 -12.44
N ALA A 78 7.88 4.77 -12.72
CA ALA A 78 8.89 3.87 -13.29
C ALA A 78 9.12 4.08 -14.81
N GLY A 79 8.38 4.97 -15.47
CA GLY A 79 8.45 5.18 -16.92
C GLY A 79 7.89 4.00 -17.73
N LYS A 80 6.97 3.23 -17.14
CA LYS A 80 6.35 2.03 -17.72
C LYS A 80 4.83 2.05 -17.50
N PRO A 81 4.09 3.01 -18.07
CA PRO A 81 2.64 3.10 -17.89
C PRO A 81 1.92 1.81 -18.30
N GLY A 82 0.97 1.35 -17.48
CA GLY A 82 0.20 0.12 -17.70
C GLY A 82 0.98 -1.19 -17.54
N TYR A 83 2.19 -1.15 -16.95
CA TYR A 83 3.05 -2.32 -16.81
C TYR A 83 2.66 -3.26 -15.66
N PHE A 84 1.89 -2.77 -14.69
CA PHE A 84 1.47 -3.54 -13.52
C PHE A 84 -0.03 -3.80 -13.56
N GLU A 85 -0.45 -5.00 -13.15
CA GLU A 85 -1.85 -5.44 -13.16
C GLU A 85 -2.28 -5.95 -11.78
N ALA A 86 -3.46 -5.50 -11.32
CA ALA A 86 -4.15 -6.11 -10.19
C ALA A 86 -4.99 -7.32 -10.64
N VAL A 87 -4.85 -8.44 -9.94
CA VAL A 87 -5.64 -9.65 -10.16
C VAL A 87 -6.54 -9.84 -8.94
N PHE A 88 -7.82 -9.55 -9.11
CA PHE A 88 -8.82 -9.70 -8.07
C PHE A 88 -9.42 -11.10 -8.15
N ILE A 89 -9.19 -11.92 -7.12
CA ILE A 89 -9.71 -13.28 -7.06
C ILE A 89 -11.19 -13.28 -6.64
N THR A 90 -11.98 -14.18 -7.22
CA THR A 90 -13.39 -14.35 -6.88
C THR A 90 -13.57 -15.17 -5.60
N ASP A 91 -14.76 -15.10 -5.02
CA ASP A 91 -15.11 -15.93 -3.86
C ASP A 91 -14.97 -17.44 -4.19
N GLU A 92 -15.27 -17.85 -5.43
CA GLU A 92 -15.06 -19.26 -5.84
C GLU A 92 -13.58 -19.64 -5.91
N GLU A 93 -12.71 -18.74 -6.37
CA GLU A 93 -11.26 -18.98 -6.42
C GLU A 93 -10.62 -19.04 -5.03
N MET A 94 -11.23 -18.38 -4.03
CA MET A 94 -10.79 -18.42 -2.63
C MET A 94 -11.11 -19.74 -1.91
N GLU A 95 -12.19 -20.41 -2.30
CA GLU A 95 -12.71 -21.62 -1.64
C GLU A 95 -12.23 -22.94 -2.29
N ALA A 96 -11.46 -22.87 -3.39
CA ALA A 96 -10.95 -24.03 -4.15
C ALA A 96 -9.61 -24.57 -3.61
#